data_AF-A0A938LB20-F1
#
_entry.id   AF-A0A938LB20-F1
#
_cell.length_a   1.000
_cell.length_b   1.000
_cell.length_c   1.000
_cell.angle_alpha   90.00
_cell.angle_beta   90.00
_cell.angle_gamma   90.00
#
_symmetry.space_group_name_H-M   'P 1'
#
loop_
_entity.id
_entity.type
_entity.pdbx_description
1 polymer ?
#
loop_
_entity_poly.entity_id
_entity_poly.type
_entity_poly.pdbx_seq_one_letter_code
_entity_poly.pdbx_strand_id
1 'polypeptide(L)'
;MDVTQETFLFVFFLAMLVFPALVVVFVFFLVLRPWLRAFLHGAPVSVFHILGMRLRGNPPTLLIDAYIALKRADLAITIGDVENAFVDGRNRVLTSDDLVELVNKGAKAR
;
A
#
# COMPACT_ATOMS: atom_id res chain seq x y z
N MET A 1 50.07 4.04 11.09
CA MET A 1 48.61 4.09 10.89
C MET A 1 48.36 3.50 9.53
N ASP A 2 47.95 2.23 9.52
CA ASP A 2 47.89 1.39 8.34
C ASP A 2 46.77 1.85 7.38
N VAL A 3 47.08 1.88 6.09
CA VAL A 3 46.17 2.27 4.98
C VAL A 3 44.81 1.55 5.04
N THR A 4 44.78 0.35 5.64
CA THR A 4 43.56 -0.41 5.89
C THR A 4 42.56 0.37 6.75
N GLN A 5 43.00 1.07 7.80
CA GLN A 5 42.11 1.79 8.72
C GLN A 5 41.43 2.99 8.06
N GLU A 6 42.15 3.72 7.19
CA GLU A 6 41.60 4.86 6.44
C GLU A 6 40.55 4.41 5.41
N THR A 7 40.80 3.29 4.72
CA THR A 7 39.82 2.71 3.79
C THR A 7 38.54 2.27 4.49
N PHE A 8 38.65 1.66 5.69
CA PHE A 8 37.48 1.28 6.49
C PHE A 8 36.64 2.50 6.91
N LEU A 9 37.28 3.58 7.37
CA LEU A 9 36.58 4.81 7.77
C LEU A 9 35.86 5.46 6.57
N PHE A 10 36.52 5.54 5.42
CA PHE A 10 35.92 6.10 4.20
C PHE A 10 34.68 5.32 3.76
N VAL A 11 34.75 3.98 3.72
CA VAL A 11 33.60 3.12 3.38
C VAL A 11 32.47 3.28 4.40
N PHE A 12 32.77 3.39 5.68
CA PHE A 12 31.77 3.60 6.73
C PHE A 12 31.02 4.93 6.55
N PHE A 13 31.73 6.03 6.33
CA PHE A 13 31.10 7.35 6.08
C PHE A 13 30.28 7.36 4.79
N LEU A 14 30.78 6.72 3.73
CA LEU A 14 30.04 6.59 2.47
C LEU A 14 28.76 5.78 2.66
N ALA A 15 28.84 4.64 3.36
CA ALA A 15 27.68 3.82 3.67
C ALA A 15 26.65 4.57 4.52
N MET A 16 27.09 5.32 5.53
CA MET A 16 26.22 6.11 6.39
C MET A 16 25.47 7.22 5.63
N LEU A 17 26.07 7.76 4.56
CA LEU A 17 25.43 8.75 3.70
C LEU A 17 24.47 8.11 2.68
N VAL A 18 24.87 7.01 2.04
CA VAL A 18 24.12 6.37 0.94
C VAL A 18 22.96 5.51 1.45
N PHE A 19 23.14 4.83 2.58
CA PHE A 19 22.14 3.94 3.17
C PHE A 19 20.76 4.60 3.40
N PRO A 20 20.65 5.78 4.06
CA PRO A 20 19.34 6.41 4.27
C PRO A 20 18.65 6.79 2.95
N ALA A 21 19.41 7.24 1.94
CA ALA A 21 18.85 7.53 0.62
C ALA A 21 18.25 6.26 -0.01
N LEU A 22 18.93 5.13 0.10
CA LEU A 22 18.44 3.83 -0.38
C LEU A 22 17.14 3.41 0.32
N VAL A 23 17.06 3.60 1.64
CA VAL A 23 15.87 3.28 2.44
C VAL A 23 14.67 4.13 2.01
N VAL A 24 14.86 5.44 1.83
CA VAL A 24 13.78 6.34 1.38
C VAL A 24 13.27 5.93 0.00
N VAL A 25 14.17 5.65 -0.94
CA VAL A 25 13.80 5.17 -2.28
C VAL A 25 13.03 3.85 -2.20
N PHE A 26 13.48 2.91 -1.36
CA PHE A 26 12.79 1.64 -1.16
C PHE A 26 11.37 1.81 -0.62
N VAL A 27 11.20 2.65 0.42
CA VAL A 27 9.87 2.97 0.97
C VAL A 27 8.98 3.66 -0.06
N PHE A 28 9.54 4.56 -0.86
CA PHE A 28 8.82 5.23 -1.93
C PHE A 28 8.28 4.23 -2.96
N PHE A 29 9.09 3.28 -3.41
CA PHE A 29 8.63 2.22 -4.32
C PHE A 29 7.52 1.33 -3.70
N LEU A 30 7.55 1.07 -2.40
CA LEU A 30 6.51 0.28 -1.71
C LEU A 30 5.13 0.96 -1.68
N VAL A 31 5.09 2.29 -1.72
CA VAL A 31 3.83 3.08 -1.77
C VAL A 31 3.44 3.35 -3.23
N LEU A 32 4.41 3.62 -4.10
CA LEU A 32 4.15 3.96 -5.50
C LEU A 32 3.59 2.79 -6.31
N ARG A 33 4.04 1.55 -6.06
CA ARG A 33 3.55 0.36 -6.79
C ARG A 33 2.02 0.18 -6.72
N PRO A 34 1.39 0.12 -5.52
CA PRO A 34 -0.06 0.02 -5.42
C PRO A 34 -0.78 1.29 -5.88
N TRP A 35 -0.20 2.47 -5.65
CA TRP A 35 -0.77 3.75 -6.14
C TRP A 35 -0.89 3.78 -7.66
N LEU A 36 0.19 3.42 -8.36
CA LEU A 36 0.25 3.43 -9.81
C LEU A 36 -0.74 2.43 -10.40
N ARG A 37 -0.91 1.26 -9.78
CA ARG A 37 -1.91 0.27 -10.20
C ARG A 37 -3.33 0.85 -10.12
N ALA A 38 -3.68 1.51 -9.02
CA ALA A 38 -4.98 2.17 -8.86
C ALA A 38 -5.21 3.24 -9.93
N PHE A 39 -4.20 4.09 -10.17
CA PHE A 39 -4.23 5.15 -11.15
C PHE A 39 -4.42 4.63 -12.58
N LEU A 40 -3.66 3.61 -12.98
CA LEU A 40 -3.75 3.00 -14.32
C LEU A 40 -5.10 2.32 -14.59
N HIS A 41 -5.83 1.93 -13.54
CA HIS A 41 -7.15 1.32 -13.67
C HIS A 41 -8.32 2.32 -13.50
N GLY A 42 -8.05 3.63 -13.54
CA GLY A 42 -9.09 4.64 -13.42
C GLY A 42 -9.72 4.73 -12.03
N ALA A 43 -9.05 4.20 -11.01
CA ALA A 43 -9.47 4.19 -9.62
C ALA A 43 -8.50 5.05 -8.80
N PRO A 44 -8.50 6.39 -8.97
CA PRO A 44 -7.50 7.26 -8.35
C PRO A 44 -7.63 7.23 -6.82
N VAL A 45 -6.55 6.82 -6.15
CA VAL A 45 -6.44 6.84 -4.69
C VAL A 45 -5.34 7.84 -4.31
N SER A 46 -5.55 8.64 -3.27
CA SER A 46 -4.52 9.57 -2.79
C SER A 46 -3.33 8.80 -2.18
N VAL A 47 -2.10 9.22 -2.49
CA VAL A 47 -0.88 8.67 -1.88
C VAL A 47 -0.94 8.76 -0.35
N PHE A 48 -1.54 9.84 0.18
CA PHE A 48 -1.77 10.00 1.62
C PHE A 48 -2.72 8.95 2.19
N HIS A 49 -3.73 8.51 1.43
CA HIS A 49 -4.64 7.44 1.85
C HIS A 49 -3.89 6.11 1.94
N ILE A 50 -3.00 5.83 0.97
CA ILE A 50 -2.16 4.61 0.97
C ILE A 50 -1.19 4.59 2.13
N LEU A 51 -0.57 5.74 2.41
CA LEU A 51 0.28 5.89 3.58
C LEU A 51 -0.51 5.71 4.87
N GLY A 52 -1.72 6.28 4.94
CA GLY A 52 -2.63 6.12 6.07
C GLY A 52 -3.14 4.69 6.26
N MET A 53 -3.33 3.91 5.20
CA MET A 53 -3.64 2.47 5.28
C MET A 53 -2.48 1.71 5.93
N ARG A 54 -1.24 1.94 5.47
CA ARG A 54 -0.05 1.30 6.05
C ARG A 54 0.16 1.68 7.51
N LEU A 55 -0.03 2.94 7.88
CA LEU A 55 0.11 3.39 9.26
C LEU A 55 -0.94 2.76 10.20
N ARG A 56 -2.16 2.51 9.70
CA ARG A 56 -3.22 1.80 10.41
C ARG A 56 -3.03 0.27 10.43
N GLY A 57 -1.97 -0.26 9.81
CA GLY A 57 -1.72 -1.70 9.71
C GLY A 57 -2.60 -2.42 8.67
N ASN A 58 -3.32 -1.68 7.83
CA ASN A 58 -4.19 -2.23 6.79
C ASN A 58 -3.37 -2.47 5.50
N PRO A 59 -3.48 -3.63 4.83
CA PRO A 59 -2.68 -3.96 3.66
C PRO A 59 -3.17 -3.21 2.40
N PRO A 60 -2.46 -2.17 1.93
CA PRO A 60 -2.97 -1.29 0.87
C PRO A 60 -3.15 -2.01 -0.47
N THR A 61 -2.30 -2.99 -0.78
CA THR A 61 -2.36 -3.75 -2.03
C THR A 61 -3.68 -4.51 -2.14
N LEU A 62 -4.09 -5.20 -1.07
CA LEU A 62 -5.33 -5.97 -1.02
C LEU A 62 -6.57 -5.07 -1.19
N LEU A 63 -6.57 -3.94 -0.48
CA LEU A 63 -7.65 -2.94 -0.51
C LEU A 63 -7.79 -2.31 -1.89
N ILE A 64 -6.68 -1.96 -2.52
CA ILE A 64 -6.66 -1.35 -3.86
C ILE A 64 -7.12 -2.36 -4.91
N ASP A 65 -6.68 -3.62 -4.84
CA ASP A 65 -7.09 -4.65 -5.79
C ASP A 65 -8.61 -4.91 -5.72
N ALA A 66 -9.17 -5.01 -4.50
CA ALA A 66 -10.61 -5.10 -4.30
C ALA A 66 -11.36 -3.85 -4.78
N TYR A 67 -10.83 -2.66 -4.50
CA TYR A 67 -11.41 -1.39 -4.95
C TYR A 67 -11.45 -1.28 -6.48
N ILE A 68 -10.38 -1.68 -7.16
CA ILE A 68 -10.33 -1.72 -8.63
C ILE A 68 -11.41 -2.68 -9.16
N ALA A 69 -11.55 -3.87 -8.58
CA ALA A 69 -12.55 -4.85 -8.99
C ALA A 69 -13.99 -4.32 -8.83
N LEU A 70 -14.27 -3.65 -7.71
CA LEU A 70 -15.58 -3.06 -7.44
C LEU A 70 -15.86 -1.86 -8.35
N LYS A 71 -14.85 -1.04 -8.65
CA LYS A 71 -14.99 0.06 -9.62
C LYS A 71 -15.24 -0.44 -11.03
N ARG A 72 -14.63 -1.56 -11.42
CA ARG A 72 -14.92 -2.25 -12.70
C ARG A 72 -16.34 -2.82 -12.76
N ALA A 73 -16.92 -3.18 -11.62
CA ALA A 73 -18.31 -3.60 -11.50
C ALA A 73 -19.31 -2.42 -11.48
N ASP A 74 -18.84 -1.19 -11.74
CA ASP A 74 -19.62 0.05 -11.73
C ASP A 74 -20.30 0.35 -10.38
N LEU A 75 -19.77 -0.20 -9.28
CA LEU A 75 -20.26 0.16 -7.95
C LEU A 75 -19.79 1.58 -7.58
N ALA A 76 -20.75 2.41 -7.15
CA ALA A 76 -20.53 3.75 -6.63
C ALA A 76 -19.97 3.70 -5.19
N ILE A 77 -18.82 3.06 -5.01
CA ILE A 77 -18.15 2.94 -3.71
C ILE A 77 -16.83 3.71 -3.68
N THR A 78 -16.40 4.05 -2.47
CA THR A 78 -15.12 4.70 -2.20
C THR A 78 -14.11 3.69 -1.65
N ILE A 79 -12.82 4.02 -1.72
CA ILE A 79 -11.75 3.23 -1.08
C ILE A 79 -11.96 3.12 0.45
N GLY A 80 -12.60 4.12 1.06
CA GLY A 80 -12.95 4.11 2.48
C GLY A 80 -14.01 3.06 2.82
N ASP A 81 -14.98 2.82 1.93
CA ASP A 81 -15.99 1.78 2.13
C ASP A 81 -15.37 0.38 2.08
N VAL A 82 -14.43 0.17 1.14
CA VAL A 82 -13.64 -1.06 1.04
C VAL A 82 -12.79 -1.28 2.29
N GLU A 83 -12.20 -0.20 2.82
CA GLU A 83 -11.41 -0.24 4.05
C GLU A 83 -12.26 -0.54 5.28
N ASN A 84 -13.43 0.06 5.41
CA ASN A 84 -14.36 -0.23 6.50
C ASN A 84 -14.85 -1.68 6.43
N ALA A 85 -15.19 -2.17 5.24
CA ALA A 85 -15.57 -3.57 5.04
C ALA A 85 -14.42 -4.53 5.39
N PHE A 86 -13.17 -4.18 5.09
CA PHE A 86 -12.01 -4.95 5.53
C PHE A 86 -11.88 -4.96 7.05
N VAL A 87 -12.03 -3.81 7.71
CA VAL A 87 -11.94 -3.65 9.17
C VAL A 87 -13.00 -4.51 9.89
N ASP A 88 -14.23 -4.49 9.38
CA ASP A 88 -15.35 -5.28 9.89
C ASP A 88 -15.17 -6.79 9.60
N GLY A 89 -14.55 -7.11 8.46
CA GLY A 89 -14.32 -8.46 7.96
C GLY A 89 -12.95 -9.06 8.29
N ARG A 90 -12.12 -8.44 9.13
CA ARG A 90 -10.69 -8.81 9.31
C ARG A 90 -10.41 -10.30 9.59
N ASN A 91 -11.36 -11.02 10.18
CA ASN A 91 -11.22 -12.45 10.47
C ASN A 91 -11.68 -13.38 9.33
N ARG A 92 -12.39 -12.85 8.33
CA ARG A 92 -12.99 -13.62 7.21
C ARG A 92 -12.39 -13.29 5.85
N VAL A 93 -11.67 -12.18 5.74
CA VAL A 93 -11.09 -11.71 4.48
C VAL A 93 -9.66 -12.22 4.35
N LEU A 94 -9.45 -13.15 3.43
CA LEU A 94 -8.13 -13.72 3.11
C LEU A 94 -7.64 -13.22 1.74
N THR A 95 -8.58 -12.86 0.85
CA THR A 95 -8.30 -12.49 -0.54
C THR A 95 -9.06 -11.22 -0.96
N SER A 96 -8.68 -10.62 -2.09
CA SER A 96 -9.39 -9.49 -2.68
C SER A 96 -10.83 -9.83 -3.02
N ASP A 97 -11.10 -11.07 -3.43
CA ASP A 97 -12.41 -11.53 -3.89
C ASP A 97 -13.40 -11.65 -2.72
N ASP A 98 -12.94 -12.12 -1.55
CA ASP A 98 -13.75 -12.14 -0.32
C ASP A 98 -14.19 -10.72 0.06
N LEU A 99 -13.29 -9.75 -0.12
CA LEU A 99 -13.49 -8.35 0.18
C LEU A 99 -14.52 -7.72 -0.79
N VAL A 100 -14.46 -8.08 -2.08
CA VAL A 100 -15.47 -7.73 -3.08
C VAL A 100 -16.84 -8.29 -2.73
N GLU A 101 -16.91 -9.56 -2.29
CA GLU A 101 -18.17 -10.20 -1.89
C GLU A 101 -18.78 -9.52 -0.66
N LEU A 102 -17.99 -9.22 0.37
CA LEU A 102 -18.46 -8.54 1.57
C LEU A 102 -19.02 -7.14 1.26
N VAL A 103 -18.31 -6.36 0.43
CA VAL A 103 -18.80 -5.03 0.03
C VAL A 103 -20.09 -5.14 -0.76
N ASN A 104 -20.20 -6.10 -1.70
CA ASN A 104 -21.43 -6.33 -2.46
C ASN A 104 -22.62 -6.74 -1.57
N LYS A 105 -22.40 -7.59 -0.55
CA LYS A 105 -23.46 -7.96 0.41
C LYS A 105 -23.89 -6.77 1.25
N GLY A 106 -22.96 -5.95 1.73
CA GLY A 106 -23.25 -4.72 2.47
C GLY A 106 -23.98 -3.69 1.63
N ALA A 107 -23.62 -3.55 0.35
CA ALA A 107 -24.25 -2.61 -0.59
C ALA A 107 -25.69 -3.01 -0.93
N LYS A 108 -26.01 -4.31 -1.02
CA LYS A 108 -27.37 -4.81 -1.27
C LYS A 108 -28.29 -4.79 -0.04
N ALA A 109 -27.73 -4.66 1.16
CA ALA A 109 -28.46 -4.63 2.42
C ALA A 109 -28.90 -3.21 2.85
N ARG A 110 -28.49 -2.17 2.10
CA ARG A 110 -28.94 -0.79 2.24
C ARG A 110 -29.93 -0.45 1.13
#